data_AF-A0A6P5GPQ9-F1
#
_entry.id   AF-A0A6P5GPQ9-F1
#
_cell.length_a   1.000
_cell.length_b   1.000
_cell.length_c   1.000
_cell.angle_alpha   90.00
_cell.angle_beta   90.00
_cell.angle_gamma   90.00
#
_symmetry.space_group_name_H-M   'P 1'
#
loop_
_entity.id
_entity.type
_entity.pdbx_description
1 polymer ?
#
loop_
_entity_poly.entity_id
_entity_poly.type
_entity_poly.pdbx_seq_one_letter_code
_entity_poly.pdbx_strand_id
1 'polypeptide(L)'
;MGAEEGMDRRGEHRISIVDNASGSGGRVGTEIDQEEVSSLPINSNEDEKWIRKLQEKVERAFPGSTHWPSQFVDETEPKICMFTMREEISRPRSVTKGEFSQPRVVRIGPFHRKVRTSISNNKKWMIVYFVNYLYRLDLAGCIIKIKNQVATARRDYTELDVLESFGLKDDNRFAKMLLLDSYFILFVLTVKIRKRPSGYTLMPTTPDSARLLNLFRDDTTEVLDIIFHKDEIAPDLLIFDNQIPFFVIEELFKELKWNKPLHEYALEFFRTIHPRPARHCIDEDSPPKFLHLLDLFHWSRVPKSKYIELSSSSKQLDSIDLARRSPNAMEPRETATMFGKKKPRQQDSINWARHTPNAMELTESATLFEKKTSGSSLDITFRRRWFKRIGGVLDIPELHIRDYSSFIFHNLIAFEMQSSSRGRCTMAFSVLMRNLLQSQEDVKLLRQRGILASSSITDRKLVNMFKRLSGLTESYQMPSDLCHICHRVQSHHNHGMSQFCGSVILKFFPNPLVTLSVFIAILLFVPTLLQTIYNTLKYYHR
;
A
#
# COMPACT_ATOMS: atom_id res chain seq x y z
N MET A 1 52.71 36.40 -65.79
CA MET A 1 53.57 35.21 -65.97
C MET A 1 52.88 34.06 -65.27
N GLY A 2 52.88 32.87 -65.87
CA GLY A 2 52.26 31.66 -65.30
C GLY A 2 53.24 30.81 -64.48
N ALA A 3 53.07 29.49 -64.54
CA ALA A 3 53.59 28.43 -63.65
C ALA A 3 52.66 28.23 -62.43
N GLU A 4 51.93 27.10 -62.33
CA GLU A 4 52.35 25.81 -61.72
C GLU A 4 52.27 25.88 -60.18
N GLU A 5 51.90 24.87 -59.40
CA GLU A 5 51.64 23.43 -59.64
C GLU A 5 50.75 22.92 -58.47
N GLY A 6 50.51 21.60 -58.36
CA GLY A 6 50.28 20.99 -57.03
C GLY A 6 48.84 20.56 -56.70
N MET A 7 48.58 19.28 -56.94
CA MET A 7 47.39 18.54 -56.52
C MET A 7 47.56 18.03 -55.07
N ASP A 8 46.54 18.14 -54.21
CA ASP A 8 45.87 17.02 -53.48
C ASP A 8 45.05 17.46 -52.23
N ARG A 9 43.93 16.76 -52.02
CA ARG A 9 43.20 16.47 -50.76
C ARG A 9 42.59 17.58 -49.87
N ARG A 10 41.28 17.36 -49.63
CA ARG A 10 40.45 17.70 -48.45
C ARG A 10 40.15 19.19 -48.20
N GLY A 11 38.85 19.51 -48.18
CA GLY A 11 38.35 20.76 -47.63
C GLY A 11 36.98 21.14 -48.20
N GLU A 12 36.01 21.19 -47.31
CA GLU A 12 34.76 21.95 -47.35
C GLU A 12 34.56 22.97 -48.50
N HIS A 13 33.36 22.98 -49.09
CA HIS A 13 32.80 24.24 -49.61
C HIS A 13 31.34 24.44 -49.20
N ARG A 14 31.16 25.41 -48.30
CA ARG A 14 29.96 26.26 -48.28
C ARG A 14 29.95 27.13 -49.53
N ILE A 15 28.85 27.08 -50.29
CA ILE A 15 28.31 28.13 -51.17
C ILE A 15 26.78 27.84 -51.20
N SER A 16 25.81 28.58 -50.66
CA SER A 16 25.52 30.01 -50.42
C SER A 16 25.07 30.80 -51.66
N ILE A 17 23.97 31.56 -51.52
CA ILE A 17 23.37 32.52 -52.49
C ILE A 17 22.82 31.84 -53.79
N VAL A 18 21.69 32.21 -54.42
CA VAL A 18 20.87 33.45 -54.38
C VAL A 18 19.36 33.16 -54.45
N ASP A 19 18.56 34.05 -53.86
CA ASP A 19 17.10 34.12 -53.92
C ASP A 19 16.53 34.37 -55.34
N ASN A 20 15.33 33.85 -55.64
CA ASN A 20 14.14 34.71 -55.64
C ASN A 20 12.79 34.00 -55.87
N ALA A 21 11.83 34.43 -55.05
CA ALA A 21 10.39 34.60 -55.32
C ALA A 21 9.67 33.66 -56.32
N SER A 22 8.85 32.75 -55.79
CA SER A 22 7.37 32.90 -55.72
C SER A 22 6.70 31.55 -55.43
N GLY A 23 5.77 31.50 -54.46
CA GLY A 23 5.14 30.23 -54.09
C GLY A 23 4.33 30.28 -52.80
N SER A 24 3.02 30.51 -52.95
CA SER A 24 1.99 30.35 -51.92
C SER A 24 2.20 29.08 -51.07
N GLY A 25 2.09 29.21 -49.74
CA GLY A 25 2.47 28.15 -48.82
C GLY A 25 1.53 26.93 -48.80
N GLY A 26 2.14 25.73 -48.82
CA GLY A 26 1.52 24.46 -48.42
C GLY A 26 2.35 23.83 -47.31
N ARG A 27 1.72 23.46 -46.19
CA ARG A 27 2.39 22.73 -45.09
C ARG A 27 2.34 21.23 -45.33
N VAL A 28 3.51 20.66 -45.63
CA VAL A 28 3.90 19.28 -45.33
C VAL A 28 4.93 19.44 -44.19
N GLY A 29 4.90 18.74 -43.06
CA GLY A 29 4.49 17.36 -42.85
C GLY A 29 5.75 16.62 -42.46
N THR A 30 5.97 16.41 -41.16
CA THR A 30 7.08 15.62 -40.63
C THR A 30 6.51 14.54 -39.72
N GLU A 31 6.86 13.31 -40.03
CA GLU A 31 6.35 12.11 -39.38
C GLU A 31 6.80 12.03 -37.92
N ILE A 32 5.92 11.48 -37.09
CA ILE A 32 6.30 10.89 -35.80
C ILE A 32 5.93 9.41 -35.97
N ASP A 33 6.93 8.54 -35.83
CA ASP A 33 6.74 7.09 -35.91
C ASP A 33 5.70 6.64 -34.90
N GLN A 34 4.52 6.25 -35.40
CA GLN A 34 3.58 5.46 -34.63
C GLN A 34 4.03 4.01 -34.72
N GLU A 35 4.64 3.48 -33.65
CA GLU A 35 4.71 2.03 -33.47
C GLU A 35 3.28 1.49 -33.50
N GLU A 36 2.96 0.71 -34.53
CA GLU A 36 1.65 0.08 -34.66
C GLU A 36 1.37 -0.79 -33.44
N VAL A 37 0.41 -0.36 -32.62
CA VAL A 37 -0.29 -1.25 -31.70
C VAL A 37 -1.01 -2.26 -32.58
N SER A 38 -0.37 -3.41 -32.78
CA SER A 38 -0.91 -4.55 -33.52
C SER A 38 -2.17 -5.07 -32.83
N SER A 39 -3.30 -4.50 -33.23
CA SER A 39 -4.63 -5.04 -32.98
C SER A 39 -4.69 -6.41 -33.64
N LEU A 40 -4.68 -7.46 -32.82
CA LEU A 40 -4.89 -8.82 -33.32
C LEU A 40 -6.21 -8.86 -34.11
N PRO A 41 -6.23 -9.49 -35.30
CA PRO A 41 -7.44 -9.55 -36.10
C PRO A 41 -8.52 -10.31 -35.33
N ILE A 42 -9.63 -9.63 -35.08
CA ILE A 42 -10.79 -10.17 -34.36
C ILE A 42 -11.32 -11.37 -35.15
N ASN A 43 -11.28 -12.58 -34.57
CA ASN A 43 -11.91 -13.76 -35.16
C ASN A 43 -13.43 -13.69 -34.89
N SER A 44 -14.11 -12.78 -35.60
CA SER A 44 -15.43 -12.24 -35.27
C SER A 44 -16.48 -13.31 -34.92
N ASN A 45 -16.52 -14.40 -35.67
CA ASN A 45 -17.50 -15.48 -35.46
C ASN A 45 -17.28 -16.24 -34.14
N GLU A 46 -16.02 -16.48 -33.72
CA GLU A 46 -15.73 -17.13 -32.44
C GLU A 46 -15.99 -16.19 -31.26
N ASP A 47 -15.62 -14.92 -31.41
CA ASP A 47 -15.82 -13.90 -30.40
C ASP A 47 -17.31 -13.61 -30.16
N GLU A 48 -18.11 -13.48 -31.22
CA GLU A 48 -19.57 -13.37 -31.09
C GLU A 48 -20.20 -14.61 -30.43
N LYS A 49 -19.79 -15.83 -30.81
CA LYS A 49 -20.28 -17.07 -30.17
C LYS A 49 -19.96 -17.09 -28.68
N TRP A 50 -18.77 -16.62 -28.30
CA TRP A 50 -18.38 -16.51 -26.91
C TRP A 50 -19.18 -15.43 -26.16
N ILE A 51 -19.39 -14.25 -26.76
CA ILE A 51 -20.24 -13.17 -26.21
C ILE A 51 -21.65 -13.69 -25.96
N ARG A 52 -22.30 -14.31 -26.98
CA ARG A 52 -23.64 -14.91 -26.86
C ARG A 52 -23.70 -15.93 -25.71
N LYS A 53 -22.72 -16.84 -25.62
CA LYS A 53 -22.61 -17.83 -24.53
C LYS A 53 -22.44 -17.21 -23.14
N LEU A 54 -21.81 -16.04 -23.03
CA LEU A 54 -21.75 -15.31 -21.76
C LEU A 54 -23.07 -14.61 -21.44
N GLN A 55 -23.73 -13.98 -22.43
CA GLN A 55 -25.04 -13.35 -22.25
C GLN A 55 -26.08 -14.37 -21.78
N GLU A 56 -26.20 -15.51 -22.47
CA GLU A 56 -27.03 -16.65 -22.05
C GLU A 56 -26.70 -17.14 -20.63
N LYS A 57 -25.45 -17.01 -20.17
CA LYS A 57 -25.04 -17.42 -18.82
C LYS A 57 -25.35 -16.35 -17.77
N VAL A 58 -25.35 -15.07 -18.12
CA VAL A 58 -25.89 -13.98 -17.26
C VAL A 58 -27.40 -14.13 -17.12
N GLU A 59 -28.10 -14.40 -18.23
CA GLU A 59 -29.55 -14.64 -18.25
C GLU A 59 -29.91 -15.88 -17.43
N ARG A 60 -29.26 -17.03 -17.64
CA ARG A 60 -29.51 -18.25 -16.85
C ARG A 60 -29.07 -18.16 -15.38
N ALA A 61 -28.18 -17.23 -15.04
CA ALA A 61 -27.86 -16.96 -13.64
C ALA A 61 -28.97 -16.17 -12.93
N PHE A 62 -29.95 -15.64 -13.68
CA PHE A 62 -31.13 -14.97 -13.16
C PHE A 62 -32.38 -15.82 -13.41
N PRO A 63 -33.00 -16.43 -12.38
CA PRO A 63 -34.13 -17.32 -12.58
C PRO A 63 -35.37 -16.56 -13.08
N GLY A 64 -35.78 -16.85 -14.32
CA GLY A 64 -37.03 -16.40 -14.91
C GLY A 64 -38.11 -17.47 -14.88
N SER A 65 -39.19 -17.23 -14.13
CA SER A 65 -40.45 -18.00 -14.03
C SER A 65 -40.37 -19.41 -13.41
N THR A 66 -41.16 -19.61 -12.35
CA THR A 66 -41.74 -20.86 -11.82
C THR A 66 -40.83 -22.10 -11.66
N HIS A 67 -40.66 -22.50 -10.40
CA HIS A 67 -39.96 -23.71 -9.93
C HIS A 67 -38.44 -23.76 -10.16
N TRP A 68 -37.74 -23.52 -9.06
CA TRP A 68 -36.35 -23.88 -8.83
C TRP A 68 -36.08 -25.37 -9.13
N PRO A 69 -35.25 -25.72 -10.14
CA PRO A 69 -34.68 -27.05 -10.25
C PRO A 69 -33.51 -27.13 -9.27
N SER A 70 -33.71 -27.85 -8.17
CA SER A 70 -32.66 -28.13 -7.19
C SER A 70 -31.66 -29.14 -7.74
N GLN A 71 -30.82 -28.72 -8.70
CA GLN A 71 -29.51 -29.30 -9.08
C GLN A 71 -28.94 -28.55 -10.28
N PHE A 72 -28.06 -27.58 -10.03
CA PHE A 72 -26.98 -27.32 -10.99
C PHE A 72 -25.79 -28.18 -10.59
N VAL A 73 -25.43 -29.11 -11.45
CA VAL A 73 -24.27 -29.98 -11.30
C VAL A 73 -23.02 -29.10 -11.22
N ASP A 74 -22.27 -29.25 -10.13
CA ASP A 74 -20.95 -28.69 -9.95
C ASP A 74 -20.06 -29.23 -11.08
N GLU A 75 -19.57 -28.38 -11.99
CA GLU A 75 -18.56 -28.78 -12.98
C GLU A 75 -17.36 -29.31 -12.19
N THR A 76 -17.11 -30.62 -12.26
CA THR A 76 -16.37 -31.38 -11.25
C THR A 76 -14.95 -30.86 -11.01
N GLU A 77 -14.79 -29.95 -10.04
CA GLU A 77 -13.51 -29.71 -9.38
C GLU A 77 -13.24 -30.91 -8.44
N PRO A 78 -12.09 -31.61 -8.54
CA PRO A 78 -11.85 -32.84 -7.80
C PRO A 78 -11.76 -32.61 -6.29
N LYS A 79 -12.42 -33.47 -5.51
CA LYS A 79 -12.42 -33.40 -4.05
C LYS A 79 -11.10 -33.91 -3.45
N ILE A 80 -10.49 -33.04 -2.66
CA ILE A 80 -9.63 -33.32 -1.49
C ILE A 80 -8.38 -34.19 -1.74
N CYS A 81 -7.20 -33.58 -1.59
CA CYS A 81 -6.14 -34.22 -0.79
C CYS A 81 -5.24 -33.18 -0.10
N MET A 82 -4.57 -33.63 0.97
CA MET A 82 -3.73 -32.80 1.86
C MET A 82 -2.36 -32.45 1.25
N PHE A 83 -1.64 -31.57 1.95
CA PHE A 83 -0.21 -31.27 1.76
C PHE A 83 0.67 -32.50 1.45
N THR A 84 1.66 -32.32 0.57
CA THR A 84 3.09 -32.57 0.84
C THR A 84 3.94 -31.64 -0.06
N MET A 85 5.21 -31.40 0.29
CA MET A 85 6.12 -30.43 -0.33
C MET A 85 7.46 -31.10 -0.70
N ARG A 86 8.20 -30.50 -1.65
CA ARG A 86 9.61 -30.71 -2.09
C ARG A 86 9.73 -31.27 -3.53
N GLU A 87 10.79 -30.99 -4.29
CA GLU A 87 12.08 -30.34 -3.94
C GLU A 87 12.57 -29.39 -5.06
N GLU A 88 13.36 -28.39 -4.65
CA GLU A 88 14.36 -27.53 -5.33
C GLU A 88 14.52 -27.68 -6.87
N ILE A 89 14.60 -26.64 -7.70
CA ILE A 89 15.41 -25.40 -7.65
C ILE A 89 14.63 -24.29 -8.44
N SER A 90 14.67 -22.98 -8.19
CA SER A 90 15.49 -22.14 -7.28
C SER A 90 14.67 -21.01 -6.63
N ARG A 91 15.10 -20.60 -5.43
CA ARG A 91 14.64 -19.47 -4.58
C ARG A 91 13.12 -19.41 -4.26
N PRO A 92 12.70 -19.39 -2.97
CA PRO A 92 11.43 -20.00 -2.62
C PRO A 92 10.33 -18.99 -2.26
N ARG A 93 9.08 -19.33 -2.60
CA ARG A 93 7.82 -18.76 -2.03
C ARG A 93 7.63 -19.15 -0.55
N SER A 94 8.67 -19.16 0.27
CA SER A 94 8.65 -19.67 1.65
C SER A 94 8.16 -18.68 2.71
N VAL A 95 7.92 -17.41 2.36
CA VAL A 95 7.49 -16.36 3.30
C VAL A 95 5.96 -16.16 3.32
N THR A 96 5.23 -16.65 2.30
CA THR A 96 3.77 -16.39 2.13
C THR A 96 2.88 -17.64 2.07
N LYS A 97 3.40 -18.85 2.31
CA LYS A 97 2.53 -20.01 2.61
C LYS A 97 2.06 -19.97 4.07
N GLY A 98 1.09 -19.10 4.36
CA GLY A 98 0.48 -18.93 5.68
C GLY A 98 -0.96 -18.43 5.64
N GLU A 99 -1.60 -18.44 6.81
CA GLU A 99 -3.02 -18.07 7.03
C GLU A 99 -3.41 -16.67 6.50
N PHE A 100 -2.42 -15.78 6.32
CA PHE A 100 -2.63 -14.37 5.92
C PHE A 100 -2.60 -14.12 4.39
N SER A 101 -2.42 -15.17 3.59
CA SER A 101 -2.31 -15.08 2.12
C SER A 101 -3.40 -15.88 1.39
N GLN A 102 -4.52 -16.19 2.05
CA GLN A 102 -5.66 -16.88 1.42
C GLN A 102 -6.97 -16.11 1.66
N PRO A 103 -7.81 -15.90 0.63
CA PRO A 103 -9.13 -15.29 0.79
C PRO A 103 -10.07 -16.24 1.52
N ARG A 104 -10.94 -15.67 2.35
CA ARG A 104 -11.92 -16.41 3.17
C ARG A 104 -13.34 -16.30 2.63
N VAL A 105 -13.69 -15.15 2.09
CA VAL A 105 -15.02 -14.75 1.63
C VAL A 105 -15.09 -14.69 0.11
N VAL A 106 -14.11 -14.09 -0.56
CA VAL A 106 -14.11 -13.91 -2.02
C VAL A 106 -12.70 -13.95 -2.64
N ARG A 107 -12.53 -14.88 -3.58
CA ARG A 107 -11.38 -14.92 -4.49
C ARG A 107 -11.51 -13.87 -5.60
N ILE A 108 -10.41 -13.23 -5.98
CA ILE A 108 -10.26 -12.24 -7.05
C ILE A 108 -8.96 -12.55 -7.80
N GLY A 109 -8.96 -12.45 -9.11
CA GLY A 109 -7.78 -12.73 -9.94
C GLY A 109 -7.51 -14.22 -10.17
N PRO A 110 -6.27 -14.57 -10.61
CA PRO A 110 -5.88 -15.93 -10.97
C PRO A 110 -5.49 -16.81 -9.77
N PHE A 111 -4.73 -16.29 -8.80
CA PHE A 111 -3.94 -17.12 -7.88
C PHE A 111 -4.78 -18.04 -6.97
N HIS A 112 -5.93 -17.56 -6.49
CA HIS A 112 -6.76 -18.30 -5.54
C HIS A 112 -7.88 -19.12 -6.20
N ARG A 113 -7.73 -19.48 -7.49
CA ARG A 113 -8.75 -20.21 -8.25
C ARG A 113 -9.00 -21.65 -7.77
N LYS A 114 -8.07 -22.27 -7.03
CA LYS A 114 -8.26 -23.60 -6.40
C LYS A 114 -8.74 -23.52 -4.94
N VAL A 115 -8.98 -22.31 -4.42
CA VAL A 115 -9.43 -22.07 -3.03
C VAL A 115 -10.96 -21.92 -3.01
N ARG A 116 -11.61 -22.63 -2.08
CA ARG A 116 -13.05 -22.52 -1.84
C ARG A 116 -13.35 -21.31 -0.95
N THR A 117 -14.26 -20.44 -1.39
CA THR A 117 -14.68 -19.22 -0.70
C THR A 117 -16.21 -19.12 -0.61
N SER A 118 -16.74 -18.35 0.33
CA SER A 118 -18.21 -18.20 0.55
C SER A 118 -18.96 -17.57 -0.64
N ILE A 119 -18.29 -16.70 -1.40
CA ILE A 119 -18.80 -16.09 -2.63
C ILE A 119 -18.29 -16.91 -3.83
N SER A 120 -19.18 -17.71 -4.40
CA SER A 120 -18.92 -18.55 -5.57
C SER A 120 -18.97 -17.76 -6.88
N ASN A 121 -18.54 -18.38 -7.99
CA ASN A 121 -18.69 -17.77 -9.32
C ASN A 121 -20.17 -17.58 -9.69
N ASN A 122 -21.10 -18.37 -9.16
CA ASN A 122 -22.53 -18.24 -9.45
C ASN A 122 -23.10 -16.95 -8.83
N LYS A 123 -22.68 -16.61 -7.61
CA LYS A 123 -22.96 -15.31 -6.98
C LYS A 123 -22.42 -14.14 -7.80
N LYS A 124 -21.23 -14.28 -8.39
CA LYS A 124 -20.68 -13.27 -9.31
C LYS A 124 -21.48 -13.14 -10.62
N TRP A 125 -21.98 -14.24 -11.19
CA TRP A 125 -22.87 -14.18 -12.36
C TRP A 125 -24.18 -13.45 -12.06
N MET A 126 -24.80 -13.69 -10.90
CA MET A 126 -25.96 -12.92 -10.43
C MET A 126 -25.63 -11.42 -10.28
N ILE A 127 -24.43 -11.09 -9.78
CA ILE A 127 -23.97 -9.70 -9.68
C ILE A 127 -23.76 -9.06 -11.06
N VAL A 128 -23.26 -9.79 -12.07
CA VAL A 128 -23.20 -9.27 -13.45
C VAL A 128 -24.60 -8.90 -13.94
N TYR A 129 -25.60 -9.79 -13.79
CA TYR A 129 -26.99 -9.47 -14.15
C TYR A 129 -27.49 -8.22 -13.41
N PHE A 130 -27.33 -8.21 -12.08
CA PHE A 130 -27.80 -7.15 -11.19
C PHE A 130 -27.24 -5.77 -11.58
N VAL A 131 -25.93 -5.68 -11.80
CA VAL A 131 -25.25 -4.43 -12.18
C VAL A 131 -25.68 -3.99 -13.59
N ASN A 132 -25.74 -4.90 -14.56
CA ASN A 132 -26.21 -4.54 -15.91
C ASN A 132 -27.66 -4.01 -15.88
N TYR A 133 -28.55 -4.63 -15.11
CA TYR A 133 -29.93 -4.17 -14.96
C TYR A 133 -30.02 -2.82 -14.20
N LEU A 134 -29.32 -2.68 -13.07
CA LEU A 134 -29.38 -1.50 -12.21
C LEU A 134 -28.88 -0.23 -12.92
N TYR A 135 -27.82 -0.35 -13.71
CA TYR A 135 -27.17 0.77 -14.42
C TYR A 135 -27.51 0.84 -15.91
N ARG A 136 -28.29 -0.11 -16.44
CA ARG A 136 -28.66 -0.25 -17.87
C ARG A 136 -27.43 -0.30 -18.80
N LEU A 137 -26.45 -1.13 -18.44
CA LEU A 137 -25.20 -1.28 -19.19
C LEU A 137 -25.39 -2.17 -20.42
N ASP A 138 -24.62 -1.92 -21.47
CA ASP A 138 -24.45 -2.87 -22.57
C ASP A 138 -23.45 -3.96 -22.15
N LEU A 139 -23.98 -5.15 -21.82
CA LEU A 139 -23.19 -6.32 -21.48
C LEU A 139 -22.26 -6.75 -22.62
N ALA A 140 -22.66 -6.63 -23.89
CA ALA A 140 -21.83 -7.05 -25.02
C ALA A 140 -20.61 -6.12 -25.17
N GLY A 141 -20.82 -4.80 -25.15
CA GLY A 141 -19.77 -3.80 -25.10
C GLY A 141 -18.83 -3.96 -23.89
N CYS A 142 -19.36 -4.24 -22.70
CA CYS A 142 -18.56 -4.55 -21.51
C CYS A 142 -17.69 -5.80 -21.69
N ILE A 143 -18.22 -6.86 -22.31
CA ILE A 143 -17.47 -8.09 -22.62
C ILE A 143 -16.33 -7.79 -23.60
N ILE A 144 -16.61 -7.05 -24.69
CA ILE A 144 -15.60 -6.66 -25.70
C ILE A 144 -14.50 -5.81 -25.06
N LYS A 145 -14.85 -4.83 -24.23
CA LYS A 145 -13.90 -4.01 -23.47
C LYS A 145 -12.95 -4.87 -22.63
N ILE A 146 -13.48 -5.88 -21.93
CA ILE A 146 -12.64 -6.81 -21.15
C ILE A 146 -11.75 -7.67 -22.06
N LYS A 147 -12.22 -8.16 -23.22
CA LYS A 147 -11.35 -8.88 -24.18
C LYS A 147 -10.13 -8.04 -24.58
N ASN A 148 -10.37 -6.78 -24.93
CA ASN A 148 -9.32 -5.86 -25.38
C ASN A 148 -8.25 -5.60 -24.30
N GLN A 149 -8.60 -5.78 -23.02
CA GLN A 149 -7.63 -5.65 -21.91
C GLN A 149 -6.88 -6.95 -21.56
N VAL A 150 -7.27 -8.13 -22.08
CA VAL A 150 -6.67 -9.43 -21.70
C VAL A 150 -5.15 -9.45 -21.89
N ALA A 151 -4.68 -9.04 -23.07
CA ALA A 151 -3.26 -9.09 -23.41
C ALA A 151 -2.42 -8.19 -22.49
N THR A 152 -2.93 -7.01 -22.13
CA THR A 152 -2.27 -6.09 -21.21
C THR A 152 -2.34 -6.59 -19.78
N ALA A 153 -3.52 -6.98 -19.30
CA ALA A 153 -3.73 -7.45 -17.94
C ALA A 153 -2.97 -8.75 -17.63
N ARG A 154 -2.64 -9.59 -18.63
CA ARG A 154 -1.75 -10.74 -18.42
C ARG A 154 -0.31 -10.38 -18.10
N ARG A 155 0.20 -9.23 -18.56
CA ARG A 155 1.59 -8.80 -18.31
C ARG A 155 1.84 -8.44 -16.84
N ASP A 156 0.77 -8.19 -16.09
CA ASP A 156 0.82 -7.91 -14.64
C ASP A 156 0.92 -9.20 -13.78
N TYR A 157 0.94 -10.39 -14.40
CA TYR A 157 1.07 -11.68 -13.73
C TYR A 157 2.26 -12.48 -14.28
N THR A 158 2.80 -13.41 -13.49
CA THR A 158 3.83 -14.34 -14.00
C THR A 158 3.20 -15.41 -14.90
N GLU A 159 3.90 -15.79 -15.97
CA GLU A 159 3.38 -16.79 -16.93
C GLU A 159 3.05 -18.13 -16.28
N LEU A 160 3.87 -18.57 -15.30
CA LEU A 160 3.66 -19.81 -14.55
C LEU A 160 2.35 -19.81 -13.77
N ASP A 161 2.00 -18.70 -13.13
CA ASP A 161 0.78 -18.61 -12.32
C ASP A 161 -0.48 -18.55 -13.18
N VAL A 162 -0.41 -17.88 -14.34
CA VAL A 162 -1.48 -17.86 -15.35
C VAL A 162 -1.66 -19.26 -15.95
N LEU A 163 -0.56 -19.95 -16.26
CA LEU A 163 -0.54 -21.32 -16.78
C LEU A 163 -1.16 -22.32 -15.79
N GLU A 164 -0.77 -22.28 -14.51
CA GLU A 164 -1.34 -23.15 -13.45
C GLU A 164 -2.84 -22.93 -13.20
N SER A 165 -3.36 -21.74 -13.52
CA SER A 165 -4.73 -21.31 -13.22
C SER A 165 -5.69 -21.49 -14.39
N PHE A 166 -5.23 -21.32 -15.63
CA PHE A 166 -6.07 -21.31 -16.83
C PHE A 166 -5.58 -22.21 -17.97
N GLY A 167 -4.36 -22.72 -17.91
CA GLY A 167 -3.71 -23.38 -19.05
C GLY A 167 -3.11 -22.38 -20.04
N LEU A 168 -2.28 -22.90 -20.96
CA LEU A 168 -1.65 -22.11 -22.02
C LEU A 168 -2.74 -21.57 -22.98
N LYS A 169 -2.75 -20.25 -23.23
CA LYS A 169 -3.58 -19.55 -24.23
C LYS A 169 -5.11 -19.54 -24.04
N ASP A 170 -5.68 -19.79 -22.85
CA ASP A 170 -7.13 -19.61 -22.64
C ASP A 170 -7.51 -18.15 -22.29
N ASP A 171 -7.57 -17.32 -23.33
CA ASP A 171 -7.93 -15.90 -23.26
C ASP A 171 -9.38 -15.70 -22.84
N ASN A 172 -10.25 -16.63 -23.20
CA ASN A 172 -11.69 -16.60 -22.90
C ASN A 172 -11.98 -16.89 -21.41
N ARG A 173 -11.24 -17.81 -20.76
CA ARG A 173 -11.31 -18.02 -19.30
C ARG A 173 -10.73 -16.84 -18.53
N PHE A 174 -9.63 -16.27 -19.02
CA PHE A 174 -8.99 -15.11 -18.39
C PHE A 174 -9.90 -13.86 -18.49
N ALA A 175 -10.47 -13.58 -19.66
CA ALA A 175 -11.46 -12.53 -19.86
C ALA A 175 -12.70 -12.74 -18.96
N LYS A 176 -13.22 -13.97 -18.87
CA LYS A 176 -14.32 -14.31 -17.96
C LYS A 176 -13.96 -14.10 -16.48
N MET A 177 -12.71 -14.33 -16.08
CA MET A 177 -12.23 -14.00 -14.73
C MET A 177 -12.26 -12.49 -14.50
N LEU A 178 -11.64 -11.71 -15.38
CA LEU A 178 -11.58 -10.25 -15.28
C LEU A 178 -13.00 -9.65 -15.25
N LEU A 179 -13.89 -10.11 -16.12
CA LEU A 179 -15.29 -9.66 -16.16
C LEU A 179 -16.00 -9.90 -14.82
N LEU A 180 -16.04 -11.16 -14.34
CA LEU A 180 -16.73 -11.50 -13.10
C LEU A 180 -16.16 -10.79 -11.87
N ASP A 181 -14.84 -10.64 -11.83
CA ASP A 181 -14.14 -10.09 -10.67
C ASP A 181 -14.22 -8.55 -10.66
N SER A 182 -14.13 -7.87 -11.81
CA SER A 182 -14.40 -6.44 -11.94
C SER A 182 -15.86 -6.10 -11.62
N TYR A 183 -16.84 -6.85 -12.15
CA TYR A 183 -18.25 -6.63 -11.83
C TYR A 183 -18.55 -6.84 -10.34
N PHE A 184 -17.92 -7.83 -9.70
CA PHE A 184 -18.02 -8.03 -8.26
C PHE A 184 -17.46 -6.83 -7.47
N ILE A 185 -16.28 -6.34 -7.84
CA ILE A 185 -15.66 -5.17 -7.20
C ILE A 185 -16.54 -3.93 -7.39
N LEU A 186 -16.99 -3.65 -8.62
CA LEU A 186 -17.88 -2.53 -8.92
C LEU A 186 -19.16 -2.58 -8.10
N PHE A 187 -19.76 -3.76 -7.94
CA PHE A 187 -20.94 -3.94 -7.09
C PHE A 187 -20.66 -3.54 -5.64
N VAL A 188 -19.66 -4.13 -4.98
CA VAL A 188 -19.41 -3.84 -3.54
C VAL A 188 -18.93 -2.42 -3.26
N LEU A 189 -18.29 -1.77 -4.24
CA LEU A 189 -17.85 -0.37 -4.13
C LEU A 189 -18.97 0.64 -4.33
N THR A 190 -19.88 0.39 -5.28
CA THR A 190 -20.90 1.37 -5.73
C THR A 190 -22.27 1.16 -5.10
N VAL A 191 -22.68 -0.10 -4.87
CA VAL A 191 -24.02 -0.45 -4.41
C VAL A 191 -24.09 -0.40 -2.88
N LYS A 192 -25.01 0.40 -2.34
CA LYS A 192 -25.14 0.61 -0.88
C LYS A 192 -26.62 0.55 -0.48
N ILE A 193 -26.95 -0.01 0.68
CA ILE A 193 -28.32 0.04 1.23
C ILE A 193 -28.45 1.24 2.17
N ARG A 194 -29.51 2.04 2.01
CA ARG A 194 -29.89 3.13 2.90
C ARG A 194 -31.21 2.81 3.59
N LYS A 195 -31.22 2.85 4.93
CA LYS A 195 -32.45 2.78 5.73
C LYS A 195 -33.22 4.10 5.63
N ARG A 196 -34.54 4.03 5.45
CA ARG A 196 -35.53 5.10 5.40
C ARG A 196 -36.68 4.77 6.37
N PRO A 197 -37.55 5.73 6.74
CA PRO A 197 -38.74 5.44 7.56
C PRO A 197 -39.67 4.41 6.91
N SER A 198 -39.75 4.39 5.57
CA SER A 198 -40.57 3.47 4.78
C SER A 198 -39.92 2.12 4.45
N GLY A 199 -38.72 1.82 4.98
CA GLY A 199 -37.99 0.57 4.72
C GLY A 199 -36.55 0.81 4.22
N TYR A 200 -36.07 -0.07 3.35
CA TYR A 200 -34.72 0.02 2.78
C TYR A 200 -34.77 0.46 1.31
N THR A 201 -33.81 1.30 0.91
CA THR A 201 -33.63 1.77 -0.48
C THR A 201 -32.22 1.48 -0.95
N LEU A 202 -32.08 0.92 -2.14
CA LEU A 202 -30.80 0.62 -2.77
C LEU A 202 -30.25 1.89 -3.44
N MET A 203 -28.98 2.18 -3.21
CA MET A 203 -28.24 3.28 -3.80
C MET A 203 -27.32 2.73 -4.90
N PRO A 204 -27.22 3.41 -6.06
CA PRO A 204 -27.91 4.65 -6.40
C PRO A 204 -29.42 4.45 -6.61
N THR A 205 -30.19 5.50 -6.33
CA THR A 205 -31.62 5.49 -6.61
C THR A 205 -31.83 5.57 -8.12
N THR A 206 -32.12 4.45 -8.76
CA THR A 206 -32.60 4.39 -10.15
C THR A 206 -34.08 3.99 -10.17
N PRO A 207 -34.84 4.21 -11.28
CA PRO A 207 -36.21 3.71 -11.41
C PRO A 207 -36.30 2.19 -11.15
N ASP A 208 -35.24 1.48 -11.52
CA ASP A 208 -35.11 0.03 -11.42
C ASP A 208 -34.67 -0.45 -10.03
N SER A 209 -34.07 0.42 -9.20
CA SER A 209 -33.52 0.06 -7.87
C SER A 209 -34.58 -0.42 -6.86
N ALA A 210 -35.78 0.19 -6.88
CA ALA A 210 -36.91 -0.25 -6.07
C ALA A 210 -37.52 -1.56 -6.59
N ARG A 211 -37.54 -1.74 -7.91
CA ARG A 211 -38.01 -2.98 -8.55
C ARG A 211 -37.06 -4.15 -8.25
N LEU A 212 -35.75 -3.96 -8.32
CA LEU A 212 -34.77 -4.97 -7.93
C LEU A 212 -34.92 -5.37 -6.46
N LEU A 213 -35.01 -4.41 -5.54
CA LEU A 213 -35.25 -4.69 -4.11
C LEU A 213 -36.51 -5.52 -3.86
N ASN A 214 -37.54 -5.33 -4.68
CA ASN A 214 -38.78 -6.11 -4.59
C ASN A 214 -38.67 -7.49 -5.28
N LEU A 215 -37.95 -7.62 -6.41
CA LEU A 215 -37.73 -8.93 -7.04
C LEU A 215 -36.88 -9.86 -6.16
N PHE A 216 -35.87 -9.33 -5.48
CA PHE A 216 -35.09 -10.12 -4.52
C PHE A 216 -35.77 -10.25 -3.15
N ARG A 217 -37.04 -9.83 -3.00
CA ARG A 217 -37.75 -9.84 -1.72
C ARG A 217 -38.36 -11.18 -1.33
N ASP A 218 -38.54 -12.07 -2.30
CA ASP A 218 -39.10 -13.41 -2.09
C ASP A 218 -38.01 -14.51 -2.12
N ASP A 219 -36.84 -14.22 -2.71
CA ASP A 219 -35.60 -15.04 -2.65
C ASP A 219 -34.50 -14.37 -1.78
N THR A 220 -34.88 -13.65 -0.71
CA THR A 220 -33.97 -12.79 0.09
C THR A 220 -32.89 -13.56 0.83
N THR A 221 -31.69 -13.62 0.26
CA THR A 221 -30.44 -13.65 1.06
C THR A 221 -29.28 -13.16 0.22
N GLU A 222 -28.89 -13.88 -0.83
CA GLU A 222 -27.52 -13.84 -1.33
C GLU A 222 -26.97 -12.46 -1.75
N VAL A 223 -27.73 -11.62 -2.47
CA VAL A 223 -27.24 -10.29 -2.90
C VAL A 223 -27.22 -9.30 -1.73
N LEU A 224 -28.22 -9.35 -0.85
CA LEU A 224 -28.29 -8.50 0.34
C LEU A 224 -27.23 -8.90 1.36
N ASP A 225 -26.98 -10.20 1.53
CA ASP A 225 -25.93 -10.75 2.38
C ASP A 225 -24.55 -10.22 1.97
N ILE A 226 -24.25 -10.14 0.68
CA ILE A 226 -22.97 -9.60 0.21
C ILE A 226 -22.84 -8.11 0.56
N ILE A 227 -23.93 -7.33 0.55
CA ILE A 227 -23.93 -5.92 0.96
C ILE A 227 -23.78 -5.79 2.49
N PHE A 228 -24.41 -6.68 3.27
CA PHE A 228 -24.30 -6.68 4.73
C PHE A 228 -22.94 -7.16 5.25
N HIS A 229 -22.33 -8.17 4.61
CA HIS A 229 -21.02 -8.74 4.98
C HIS A 229 -19.83 -8.05 4.30
N LYS A 230 -19.96 -6.75 4.00
CA LYS A 230 -18.91 -5.95 3.36
C LYS A 230 -17.64 -5.84 4.20
N ASP A 231 -17.75 -5.90 5.54
CA ASP A 231 -16.62 -5.71 6.46
C ASP A 231 -15.75 -6.99 6.52
N GLU A 232 -16.32 -8.15 6.18
CA GLU A 232 -15.62 -9.42 5.96
C GLU A 232 -15.07 -9.55 4.53
N ILE A 233 -15.71 -8.93 3.54
CA ILE A 233 -15.23 -8.86 2.14
C ILE A 233 -14.02 -7.93 2.02
N ALA A 234 -14.02 -6.79 2.72
CA ALA A 234 -13.02 -5.74 2.53
C ALA A 234 -11.56 -6.20 2.76
N PRO A 235 -11.23 -7.03 3.78
CA PRO A 235 -9.89 -7.59 3.92
C PRO A 235 -9.45 -8.46 2.73
N ASP A 236 -10.34 -9.29 2.18
CA ASP A 236 -10.01 -10.17 1.04
C ASP A 236 -9.64 -9.37 -0.23
N LEU A 237 -10.26 -8.21 -0.44
CA LEU A 237 -9.91 -7.28 -1.53
C LEU A 237 -8.57 -6.57 -1.33
N LEU A 238 -7.92 -6.76 -0.17
CA LEU A 238 -6.62 -6.19 0.19
C LEU A 238 -5.54 -7.27 0.39
N ILE A 239 -5.78 -8.51 -0.02
CA ILE A 239 -4.73 -9.54 -0.12
C ILE A 239 -3.89 -9.26 -1.36
N PHE A 240 -2.57 -9.31 -1.25
CA PHE A 240 -1.63 -9.01 -2.34
C PHE A 240 -1.80 -9.94 -3.55
N ASP A 241 -1.94 -11.25 -3.31
CA ASP A 241 -2.17 -12.25 -4.38
C ASP A 241 -3.68 -12.40 -4.78
N ASN A 242 -4.59 -11.56 -4.27
CA ASN A 242 -6.03 -11.59 -4.58
C ASN A 242 -6.47 -10.32 -5.33
N GLN A 243 -5.68 -9.90 -6.31
CA GLN A 243 -5.86 -8.63 -7.03
C GLN A 243 -6.18 -8.88 -8.51
N ILE A 244 -6.79 -7.87 -9.15
CA ILE A 244 -6.78 -7.67 -10.60
C ILE A 244 -6.28 -6.25 -10.91
N PRO A 245 -5.75 -5.98 -12.11
CA PRO A 245 -5.22 -4.67 -12.44
C PRO A 245 -6.31 -3.59 -12.39
N PHE A 246 -6.02 -2.46 -11.76
CA PHE A 246 -6.99 -1.40 -11.48
C PHE A 246 -7.65 -0.86 -12.75
N PHE A 247 -6.86 -0.72 -13.83
CA PHE A 247 -7.33 -0.21 -15.12
C PHE A 247 -8.43 -1.07 -15.77
N VAL A 248 -8.50 -2.37 -15.44
CA VAL A 248 -9.56 -3.28 -15.93
C VAL A 248 -10.89 -2.98 -15.23
N ILE A 249 -10.84 -2.53 -13.98
CA ILE A 249 -12.01 -2.08 -13.22
C ILE A 249 -12.41 -0.68 -13.70
N GLU A 250 -11.45 0.21 -13.93
CA GLU A 250 -11.68 1.56 -14.47
C GLU A 250 -12.34 1.53 -15.85
N GLU A 251 -11.95 0.61 -16.74
CA GLU A 251 -12.51 0.52 -18.08
C GLU A 251 -14.01 0.18 -18.07
N LEU A 252 -14.45 -0.69 -17.15
CA LEU A 252 -15.88 -0.92 -16.92
C LEU A 252 -16.55 0.20 -16.11
N PHE A 253 -15.84 0.85 -15.19
CA PHE A 253 -16.38 1.93 -14.36
C PHE A 253 -16.88 3.12 -15.20
N LYS A 254 -16.21 3.42 -16.33
CA LYS A 254 -16.60 4.46 -17.30
C LYS A 254 -18.06 4.34 -17.74
N GLU A 255 -18.60 3.14 -17.86
CA GLU A 255 -19.98 2.90 -18.30
C GLU A 255 -21.03 3.33 -17.28
N LEU A 256 -20.69 3.33 -15.99
CA LEU A 256 -21.63 3.65 -14.90
C LEU A 256 -21.86 5.17 -14.73
N LYS A 257 -21.11 6.03 -15.45
CA LYS A 257 -21.31 7.50 -15.53
C LYS A 257 -21.52 8.22 -14.18
N TRP A 258 -20.74 7.87 -13.17
CA TRP A 258 -20.84 8.47 -11.83
C TRP A 258 -20.11 9.82 -11.71
N ASN A 259 -20.54 10.59 -10.70
CA ASN A 259 -20.05 11.93 -10.38
C ASN A 259 -18.66 11.96 -9.71
N LYS A 260 -18.06 10.80 -9.44
CA LYS A 260 -16.80 10.63 -8.70
C LYS A 260 -15.92 9.58 -9.40
N PRO A 261 -14.58 9.69 -9.36
CA PRO A 261 -13.68 8.66 -9.86
C PRO A 261 -13.73 7.36 -9.03
N LEU A 262 -13.36 6.24 -9.65
CA LEU A 262 -13.41 4.90 -9.02
C LEU A 262 -12.64 4.84 -7.69
N HIS A 263 -11.50 5.52 -7.59
CA HIS A 263 -10.66 5.48 -6.40
C HIS A 263 -11.36 6.07 -5.16
N GLU A 264 -12.25 7.07 -5.33
CA GLU A 264 -13.04 7.59 -4.20
C GLU A 264 -14.00 6.53 -3.65
N TYR A 265 -14.68 5.76 -4.50
CA TYR A 265 -15.57 4.68 -4.06
C TYR A 265 -14.80 3.59 -3.29
N ALA A 266 -13.61 3.22 -3.78
CA ALA A 266 -12.73 2.29 -3.09
C ALA A 266 -12.25 2.82 -1.73
N LEU A 267 -11.85 4.10 -1.63
CA LEU A 267 -11.44 4.70 -0.36
C LEU A 267 -12.59 4.90 0.62
N GLU A 268 -13.80 5.22 0.14
CA GLU A 268 -15.02 5.22 0.96
C GLU A 268 -15.34 3.82 1.51
N PHE A 269 -15.21 2.78 0.67
CA PHE A 269 -15.43 1.39 1.07
C PHE A 269 -14.41 0.93 2.12
N PHE A 270 -13.12 1.22 1.92
CA PHE A 270 -12.05 0.88 2.86
C PHE A 270 -11.88 1.89 4.03
N ARG A 271 -12.83 2.83 4.25
CA ARG A 271 -12.69 3.91 5.25
C ARG A 271 -12.60 3.40 6.70
N THR A 272 -13.20 2.25 6.99
CA THR A 272 -13.22 1.61 8.31
C THR A 272 -12.01 0.69 8.55
N ILE A 273 -11.27 0.32 7.50
CA ILE A 273 -10.12 -0.57 7.59
C ILE A 273 -8.89 0.22 8.05
N HIS A 274 -8.28 -0.25 9.14
CA HIS A 274 -7.04 0.30 9.70
C HIS A 274 -5.80 -0.32 9.05
N PRO A 275 -4.70 0.45 8.85
CA PRO A 275 -4.43 1.81 9.35
C PRO A 275 -5.34 2.90 8.75
N ARG A 276 -5.60 4.01 9.48
CA ARG A 276 -6.45 5.11 8.93
C ARG A 276 -5.72 5.83 7.79
N PRO A 277 -6.44 6.37 6.80
CA PRO A 277 -5.80 7.14 5.74
C PRO A 277 -5.10 8.40 6.24
N ALA A 278 -4.07 8.83 5.53
CA ALA A 278 -3.42 10.11 5.69
C ALA A 278 -4.26 11.18 4.99
N ARG A 279 -4.74 12.20 5.73
CA ARG A 279 -5.66 13.23 5.21
C ARG A 279 -5.15 13.87 3.92
N HIS A 280 -3.93 14.41 3.96
CA HIS A 280 -3.28 15.12 2.85
C HIS A 280 -2.97 14.29 1.60
N CYS A 281 -3.19 12.97 1.61
CA CYS A 281 -3.07 12.14 0.40
C CYS A 281 -4.41 11.99 -0.31
N ILE A 282 -5.54 12.22 0.37
CA ILE A 282 -6.87 12.22 -0.26
C ILE A 282 -7.13 13.57 -0.97
N ASP A 283 -6.47 14.62 -0.51
CA ASP A 283 -6.64 16.01 -0.99
C ASP A 283 -5.83 16.32 -2.29
N GLU A 284 -5.51 15.32 -3.13
CA GLU A 284 -4.74 15.53 -4.38
C GLU A 284 -5.64 15.63 -5.62
N ASP A 285 -5.53 16.73 -6.37
CA ASP A 285 -6.28 16.98 -7.61
C ASP A 285 -5.96 15.99 -8.75
N SER A 286 -4.82 15.29 -8.67
CA SER A 286 -4.35 14.33 -9.67
C SER A 286 -3.56 13.18 -9.01
N PRO A 287 -4.24 12.14 -8.50
CA PRO A 287 -3.57 10.99 -7.88
C PRO A 287 -2.78 10.14 -8.89
N PRO A 288 -1.80 9.33 -8.43
CA PRO A 288 -1.02 8.44 -9.28
C PRO A 288 -1.86 7.32 -9.91
N LYS A 289 -1.34 6.73 -11.00
CA LYS A 289 -1.93 5.52 -11.59
C LYS A 289 -1.75 4.32 -10.65
N PHE A 290 -2.86 3.79 -10.15
CA PHE A 290 -2.87 2.61 -9.28
C PHE A 290 -2.67 1.31 -10.07
N LEU A 291 -1.93 0.38 -9.47
CA LEU A 291 -1.73 -0.97 -10.01
C LEU A 291 -2.96 -1.85 -9.73
N HIS A 292 -3.48 -1.80 -8.50
CA HIS A 292 -4.61 -2.60 -8.01
C HIS A 292 -5.17 -1.99 -6.70
N LEU A 293 -6.23 -2.58 -6.12
CA LEU A 293 -6.91 -2.03 -4.93
C LEU A 293 -6.00 -1.90 -3.70
N LEU A 294 -5.13 -2.89 -3.45
CA LEU A 294 -4.16 -2.81 -2.35
C LEU A 294 -3.13 -1.67 -2.51
N ASP A 295 -2.74 -1.31 -3.74
CA ASP A 295 -1.83 -0.18 -4.01
C ASP A 295 -2.53 1.16 -3.75
N LEU A 296 -3.78 1.32 -4.21
CA LEU A 296 -4.62 2.47 -3.85
C LEU A 296 -4.81 2.60 -2.32
N PHE A 297 -5.07 1.49 -1.65
CA PHE A 297 -5.17 1.47 -0.19
C PHE A 297 -3.84 1.89 0.45
N HIS A 298 -2.71 1.32 0.01
CA HIS A 298 -1.37 1.66 0.48
C HIS A 298 -1.04 3.15 0.32
N TRP A 299 -1.20 3.71 -0.88
CA TRP A 299 -1.02 5.13 -1.18
C TRP A 299 -1.76 6.03 -0.19
N SER A 300 -3.07 5.78 0.00
CA SER A 300 -3.90 6.57 0.91
C SER A 300 -3.48 6.49 2.39
N ARG A 301 -2.62 5.54 2.79
CA ARG A 301 -2.11 5.36 4.16
C ARG A 301 -0.68 5.88 4.33
N VAL A 302 0.11 6.01 3.26
CA VAL A 302 1.50 6.49 3.27
C VAL A 302 1.56 8.03 3.22
N PRO A 303 2.49 8.72 3.92
CA PRO A 303 2.68 10.16 3.73
C PRO A 303 3.17 10.49 2.31
N LYS A 304 2.66 11.55 1.70
CA LYS A 304 3.12 12.07 0.40
C LYS A 304 4.66 12.15 0.27
N SER A 305 5.36 12.63 1.31
CA SER A 305 6.82 12.74 1.31
C SER A 305 7.60 11.41 1.33
N LYS A 306 6.90 10.27 1.49
CA LYS A 306 7.47 8.92 1.53
C LYS A 306 6.84 7.98 0.49
N TYR A 307 5.85 8.45 -0.25
CA TYR A 307 5.40 7.81 -1.47
C TYR A 307 6.37 8.17 -2.58
N ILE A 308 6.63 7.22 -3.47
CA ILE A 308 7.52 7.43 -4.61
C ILE A 308 6.66 7.23 -5.86
N GLU A 309 6.80 8.14 -6.83
CA GLU A 309 6.17 8.02 -8.13
C GLU A 309 7.23 7.88 -9.22
N LEU A 310 7.00 6.95 -10.14
CA LEU A 310 7.95 6.62 -11.21
C LEU A 310 8.23 7.82 -12.14
N SER A 311 7.28 8.76 -12.24
CA SER A 311 7.37 10.01 -13.01
C SER A 311 8.52 10.93 -12.59
N SER A 312 8.99 10.85 -11.34
CA SER A 312 10.00 11.77 -10.80
C SER A 312 11.43 11.22 -10.73
N SER A 313 11.68 9.95 -11.09
CA SER A 313 12.95 9.27 -10.78
C SER A 313 13.69 8.63 -11.96
N SER A 314 13.21 8.77 -13.21
CA SER A 314 13.88 8.18 -14.38
C SER A 314 15.32 8.66 -14.57
N LYS A 315 15.67 9.87 -14.09
CA LYS A 315 17.04 10.41 -14.15
C LYS A 315 18.00 9.83 -13.09
N GLN A 316 17.55 9.00 -12.15
CA GLN A 316 18.40 8.41 -11.10
C GLN A 316 18.53 6.88 -11.14
N LEU A 317 17.60 6.14 -11.74
CA LEU A 317 17.74 4.66 -11.83
C LEU A 317 18.76 4.23 -12.89
N ASP A 318 18.72 4.84 -14.08
CA ASP A 318 19.56 4.42 -15.22
C ASP A 318 21.06 4.49 -14.93
N SER A 319 21.50 5.46 -14.12
CA SER A 319 22.90 5.62 -13.71
C SER A 319 23.37 4.64 -12.63
N ILE A 320 22.44 4.03 -11.86
CA ILE A 320 22.77 3.09 -10.79
C ILE A 320 22.81 1.64 -11.31
N ASP A 321 21.91 1.26 -12.22
CA ASP A 321 21.84 -0.11 -12.74
C ASP A 321 22.85 -0.40 -13.86
N LEU A 322 23.25 0.61 -14.66
CA LEU A 322 24.34 0.45 -15.64
C LEU A 322 25.70 0.26 -14.96
N ALA A 323 25.97 0.96 -13.85
CA ALA A 323 27.22 0.84 -13.08
C ALA A 323 27.39 -0.55 -12.41
N ARG A 324 26.31 -1.33 -12.29
CA ARG A 324 26.29 -2.62 -11.57
C ARG A 324 26.54 -3.86 -12.43
N ARG A 325 26.65 -3.71 -13.75
CA ARG A 325 26.77 -4.82 -14.71
C ARG A 325 28.18 -5.06 -15.29
N SER A 326 29.18 -4.27 -14.92
CA SER A 326 30.57 -4.50 -15.33
C SER A 326 31.39 -5.20 -14.23
N PRO A 327 31.93 -6.42 -14.45
CA PRO A 327 32.72 -7.12 -13.43
C PRO A 327 34.14 -6.55 -13.19
N ASN A 328 34.64 -5.65 -14.05
CA ASN A 328 36.05 -5.22 -14.09
C ASN A 328 36.22 -3.69 -14.03
N ALA A 329 35.55 -3.02 -13.08
CA ALA A 329 35.83 -1.62 -12.77
C ALA A 329 36.78 -1.50 -11.57
N MET A 330 38.05 -1.21 -11.85
CA MET A 330 39.08 -0.89 -10.86
C MET A 330 38.71 0.41 -10.13
N GLU A 331 38.64 0.39 -8.78
CA GLU A 331 38.27 1.59 -8.01
C GLU A 331 39.25 2.75 -8.27
N PRO A 332 38.77 3.95 -8.66
CA PRO A 332 39.60 5.14 -8.69
C PRO A 332 40.06 5.49 -7.27
N ARG A 333 41.38 5.54 -7.06
CA ARG A 333 41.97 6.12 -5.85
C ARG A 333 41.80 7.64 -5.86
N GLU A 334 40.66 8.12 -5.39
CA GLU A 334 40.50 9.56 -5.10
C GLU A 334 41.12 9.91 -3.74
N THR A 335 41.99 10.90 -3.76
CA THR A 335 42.77 11.40 -2.63
C THR A 335 41.90 12.14 -1.62
N ALA A 336 42.30 12.10 -0.35
CA ALA A 336 41.52 12.64 0.74
C ALA A 336 41.39 14.17 0.70
N THR A 337 40.17 14.67 0.84
CA THR A 337 39.86 16.01 1.36
C THR A 337 38.83 15.90 2.48
N MET A 338 38.97 16.72 3.52
CA MET A 338 38.25 16.54 4.79
C MET A 338 36.75 16.89 4.73
N PHE A 339 36.00 16.35 5.70
CA PHE A 339 34.57 16.60 6.00
C PHE A 339 33.52 16.01 5.06
N GLY A 340 33.34 14.69 5.10
CA GLY A 340 32.18 13.98 4.55
C GLY A 340 31.58 12.96 5.51
N LYS A 341 30.29 13.09 5.88
CA LYS A 341 29.58 12.10 6.70
C LYS A 341 29.37 10.81 5.89
N LYS A 342 30.06 9.72 6.25
CA LYS A 342 29.86 8.40 5.61
C LYS A 342 28.41 7.93 5.78
N LYS A 343 27.79 7.46 4.68
CA LYS A 343 26.52 6.73 4.75
C LYS A 343 26.75 5.42 5.53
N PRO A 344 25.86 5.04 6.47
CA PRO A 344 25.99 3.79 7.21
C PRO A 344 25.90 2.57 6.28
N ARG A 345 26.63 1.50 6.63
CA ARG A 345 26.72 0.27 5.82
C ARG A 345 25.60 -0.70 6.20
N GLN A 346 25.34 -1.67 5.33
CA GLN A 346 24.28 -2.68 5.50
C GLN A 346 24.45 -3.53 6.79
N GLN A 347 25.66 -3.61 7.34
CA GLN A 347 25.94 -4.22 8.64
C GLN A 347 25.30 -3.47 9.82
N ASP A 348 25.17 -2.14 9.71
CA ASP A 348 24.56 -1.30 10.75
C ASP A 348 23.05 -1.59 10.87
N SER A 349 22.42 -2.07 9.79
CA SER A 349 21.03 -2.57 9.83
C SER A 349 20.87 -3.88 10.60
N ILE A 350 21.83 -4.80 10.54
CA ILE A 350 21.76 -6.04 11.32
C ILE A 350 22.05 -5.76 12.81
N ASN A 351 22.84 -4.71 13.10
CA ASN A 351 23.13 -4.28 14.46
C ASN A 351 21.98 -3.51 15.16
N TRP A 352 21.05 -2.85 14.44
CA TRP A 352 19.94 -2.16 15.12
C TRP A 352 19.04 -3.13 15.89
N ALA A 353 18.74 -4.30 15.33
CA ALA A 353 17.83 -5.28 15.94
C ALA A 353 18.32 -5.85 17.27
N ARG A 354 19.62 -5.76 17.56
CA ARG A 354 20.25 -6.28 18.78
C ARG A 354 20.44 -5.23 19.89
N HIS A 355 20.30 -3.94 19.59
CA HIS A 355 20.60 -2.85 20.53
C HIS A 355 19.57 -1.71 20.54
N THR A 356 18.42 -1.86 19.85
CA THR A 356 17.38 -0.81 19.92
C THR A 356 16.63 -0.91 21.25
N PRO A 357 16.61 0.15 22.07
CA PRO A 357 15.93 0.12 23.35
C PRO A 357 14.41 -0.01 23.20
N ASN A 358 13.78 -0.74 24.12
CA ASN A 358 12.33 -0.91 24.16
C ASN A 358 11.61 0.36 24.68
N ALA A 359 10.28 0.34 24.70
CA ALA A 359 9.51 1.51 25.11
C ALA A 359 9.79 1.90 26.56
N MET A 360 9.95 0.92 27.47
CA MET A 360 10.31 1.18 28.87
C MET A 360 11.72 1.79 29.01
N GLU A 361 12.76 1.18 28.43
CA GLU A 361 14.15 1.68 28.43
C GLU A 361 14.29 3.09 27.85
N LEU A 362 13.47 3.43 26.84
CA LEU A 362 13.42 4.78 26.30
C LEU A 362 12.86 5.80 27.31
N THR A 363 11.92 5.43 28.18
CA THR A 363 11.47 6.32 29.26
C THR A 363 12.57 6.60 30.30
N GLU A 364 13.43 5.62 30.57
CA GLU A 364 14.59 5.76 31.46
C GLU A 364 15.63 6.77 30.96
N SER A 365 15.65 7.05 29.66
CA SER A 365 16.48 8.09 29.04
C SER A 365 15.72 9.40 28.75
N ALA A 366 14.64 9.68 29.48
CA ALA A 366 13.79 10.87 29.32
C ALA A 366 13.08 10.99 27.95
N THR A 367 12.80 9.87 27.27
CA THR A 367 11.93 9.85 26.08
C THR A 367 10.46 9.74 26.49
N LEU A 368 9.63 10.62 25.93
CA LEU A 368 8.18 10.61 26.11
C LEU A 368 7.48 10.12 24.84
N PHE A 369 6.51 9.23 25.00
CA PHE A 369 5.61 8.82 23.93
C PHE A 369 4.38 9.71 23.94
N GLU A 370 4.11 10.39 22.81
CA GLU A 370 2.94 11.24 22.60
C GLU A 370 2.10 10.69 21.43
N LYS A 371 0.77 10.67 21.59
CA LYS A 371 -0.15 10.31 20.51
C LYS A 371 -0.14 11.40 19.44
N LYS A 372 0.28 11.06 18.24
CA LYS A 372 0.26 11.95 17.08
C LYS A 372 -1.20 12.13 16.60
N THR A 373 -1.68 13.38 16.63
CA THR A 373 -3.08 13.75 16.34
C THR A 373 -3.34 14.10 14.87
N SER A 374 -2.30 14.25 14.06
CA SER A 374 -2.37 14.64 12.64
C SER A 374 -1.32 13.91 11.78
N GLY A 375 -1.65 13.68 10.51
CA GLY A 375 -0.78 12.98 9.55
C GLY A 375 -1.19 11.52 9.27
N SER A 376 -0.25 10.76 8.72
CA SER A 376 -0.41 9.32 8.39
C SER A 376 -0.43 8.42 9.62
N SER A 377 -1.18 7.33 9.55
CA SER A 377 -1.19 6.27 10.56
C SER A 377 0.07 5.40 10.61
N LEU A 378 1.02 5.60 9.69
CA LEU A 378 2.28 4.85 9.58
C LEU A 378 3.51 5.73 9.84
N ASP A 379 3.33 7.03 10.12
CA ASP A 379 4.43 7.99 10.23
C ASP A 379 4.81 8.30 11.68
N ILE A 380 5.80 7.58 12.19
CA ILE A 380 6.43 7.84 13.49
C ILE A 380 7.49 8.94 13.32
N THR A 381 7.50 9.93 14.22
CA THR A 381 8.46 11.05 14.19
C THR A 381 9.10 11.27 15.56
N PHE A 382 10.40 11.60 15.57
CA PHE A 382 11.14 11.94 16.79
C PHE A 382 11.52 13.42 16.81
N ARG A 383 11.35 14.10 17.95
CA ARG A 383 11.76 15.50 18.18
C ARG A 383 12.37 15.66 19.58
N ARG A 384 13.37 16.54 19.72
CA ARG A 384 13.89 16.95 21.04
C ARG A 384 13.09 18.17 21.50
N ARG A 385 12.64 18.21 22.75
CA ARG A 385 11.97 19.40 23.31
C ARG A 385 12.98 20.55 23.41
N TRP A 386 12.66 21.69 22.78
CA TRP A 386 13.54 22.86 22.72
C TRP A 386 13.78 23.45 24.11
N PHE A 387 12.70 23.73 24.84
CA PHE A 387 12.79 24.04 26.27
C PHE A 387 13.27 22.79 27.01
N LYS A 388 14.45 22.91 27.65
CA LYS A 388 15.28 21.91 28.34
C LYS A 388 16.33 21.16 27.52
N ARG A 389 16.27 20.98 26.19
CA ARG A 389 17.23 20.17 25.36
C ARG A 389 17.44 18.69 25.76
N ILE A 390 16.95 18.26 26.92
CA ILE A 390 17.25 16.99 27.58
C ILE A 390 16.09 15.97 27.43
N GLY A 391 14.89 16.39 27.05
CA GLY A 391 13.75 15.50 26.83
C GLY A 391 13.51 15.19 25.35
N GLY A 392 13.31 13.91 25.04
CA GLY A 392 12.91 13.43 23.71
C GLY A 392 11.41 13.18 23.65
N VAL A 393 10.82 13.34 22.46
CA VAL A 393 9.43 12.97 22.20
C VAL A 393 9.40 12.10 20.95
N LEU A 394 8.81 10.92 21.09
CA LEU A 394 8.46 10.05 19.98
C LEU A 394 6.94 10.16 19.75
N ASP A 395 6.57 10.85 18.68
CA ASP A 395 5.20 11.02 18.24
C ASP A 395 4.80 9.78 17.43
N ILE A 396 3.91 8.96 17.98
CA ILE A 396 3.41 7.74 17.33
C ILE A 396 1.93 7.93 16.97
N PRO A 397 1.50 7.60 15.74
CA PRO A 397 0.08 7.65 15.37
C PRO A 397 -0.75 6.69 16.20
N GLU A 398 -2.00 7.06 16.48
CA GLU A 398 -2.96 6.17 17.14
C GLU A 398 -3.24 4.94 16.28
N LEU A 399 -2.88 3.78 16.81
CA LEU A 399 -2.99 2.50 16.16
C LEU A 399 -4.18 1.73 16.73
N HIS A 400 -5.25 1.65 15.92
CA HIS A 400 -6.40 0.79 16.20
C HIS A 400 -6.10 -0.62 15.71
N ILE A 401 -6.00 -1.56 16.65
CA ILE A 401 -5.73 -2.97 16.34
C ILE A 401 -7.02 -3.78 16.49
N ARG A 402 -7.42 -4.37 15.37
CA ARG A 402 -8.54 -5.31 15.18
C ARG A 402 -8.01 -6.68 14.81
N ASP A 403 -8.89 -7.67 14.81
CA ASP A 403 -8.51 -9.07 14.53
C ASP A 403 -7.97 -9.25 13.09
N TYR A 404 -8.44 -8.43 12.13
CA TYR A 404 -7.89 -8.37 10.77
C TYR A 404 -6.55 -7.63 10.65
N SER A 405 -6.09 -6.89 11.67
CA SER A 405 -4.93 -5.99 11.50
C SER A 405 -3.65 -6.73 11.13
N SER A 406 -3.39 -7.89 11.73
CA SER A 406 -2.21 -8.72 11.38
C SER A 406 -2.21 -9.14 9.89
N PHE A 407 -3.40 -9.39 9.34
CA PHE A 407 -3.60 -9.82 7.95
C PHE A 407 -3.38 -8.65 6.97
N ILE A 408 -3.92 -7.46 7.28
CA ILE A 408 -3.71 -6.24 6.48
C ILE A 408 -2.24 -5.82 6.50
N PHE A 409 -1.60 -5.80 7.67
CA PHE A 409 -0.16 -5.48 7.78
C PHE A 409 0.72 -6.48 7.02
N HIS A 410 0.40 -7.78 7.03
CA HIS A 410 1.13 -8.80 6.27
C HIS A 410 1.07 -8.53 4.75
N ASN A 411 -0.12 -8.25 4.22
CA ASN A 411 -0.30 -8.01 2.78
C ASN A 411 0.30 -6.68 2.31
N LEU A 412 0.24 -5.62 3.14
CA LEU A 412 0.96 -4.37 2.87
C LEU A 412 2.48 -4.55 2.87
N ILE A 413 3.03 -5.35 3.80
CA ILE A 413 4.47 -5.67 3.82
C ILE A 413 4.85 -6.49 2.58
N ALA A 414 4.05 -7.49 2.19
CA ALA A 414 4.29 -8.26 0.96
C ALA A 414 4.29 -7.37 -0.30
N PHE A 415 3.38 -6.38 -0.37
CA PHE A 415 3.37 -5.37 -1.42
C PHE A 415 4.65 -4.52 -1.43
N GLU A 416 5.07 -3.96 -0.29
CA GLU A 416 6.29 -3.13 -0.18
C GLU A 416 7.62 -3.91 -0.41
N MET A 417 7.60 -5.23 -0.20
CA MET A 417 8.71 -6.13 -0.51
C MET A 417 8.91 -6.31 -2.02
N GLN A 418 7.82 -6.41 -2.79
CA GLN A 418 7.89 -6.55 -4.25
C GLN A 418 7.95 -5.19 -4.97
N SER A 419 7.24 -4.18 -4.46
CA SER A 419 7.14 -2.85 -5.03
C SER A 419 8.12 -1.88 -4.35
N SER A 420 9.37 -1.85 -4.82
CA SER A 420 10.35 -0.84 -4.40
C SER A 420 9.93 0.59 -4.77
N SER A 421 9.06 0.74 -5.77
CA SER A 421 8.69 2.00 -6.41
C SER A 421 7.59 2.78 -5.71
N ARG A 422 6.89 2.23 -4.69
CA ARG A 422 5.82 2.93 -3.94
C ARG A 422 6.20 3.27 -2.48
N GLY A 423 7.43 3.00 -2.07
CA GLY A 423 7.94 3.28 -0.71
C GLY A 423 7.74 2.12 0.28
N ARG A 424 8.42 2.18 1.43
CA ARG A 424 8.51 1.08 2.44
C ARG A 424 8.08 1.49 3.85
N CYS A 425 6.96 2.20 3.95
CA CYS A 425 6.50 2.78 5.22
C CYS A 425 5.94 1.75 6.19
N THR A 426 5.23 0.74 5.70
CA THR A 426 4.63 -0.32 6.52
C THR A 426 5.71 -1.23 7.10
N MET A 427 6.75 -1.56 6.32
CA MET A 427 7.94 -2.27 6.78
C MET A 427 8.70 -1.47 7.84
N ALA A 428 8.94 -0.17 7.60
CA ALA A 428 9.60 0.68 8.59
C ALA A 428 8.77 0.81 9.88
N PHE A 429 7.45 0.92 9.77
CA PHE A 429 6.53 0.96 10.89
C PHE A 429 6.51 -0.35 11.68
N SER A 430 6.44 -1.51 11.02
CA SER A 430 6.43 -2.81 11.70
C SER A 430 7.74 -3.07 12.46
N VAL A 431 8.89 -2.66 11.89
CA VAL A 431 10.20 -2.68 12.55
C VAL A 431 10.24 -1.75 13.78
N LEU A 432 9.81 -0.49 13.66
CA LEU A 432 9.77 0.43 14.80
C LEU A 432 8.87 -0.10 15.93
N MET A 433 7.66 -0.55 15.58
CA MET A 433 6.72 -1.10 16.54
C MET A 433 7.24 -2.37 17.22
N ARG A 434 7.99 -3.24 16.49
CA ARG A 434 8.69 -4.38 17.08
C ARG A 434 9.77 -3.97 18.08
N ASN A 435 10.55 -2.92 17.77
CA ASN A 435 11.61 -2.46 18.65
C ASN A 435 11.06 -1.87 19.95
N LEU A 436 9.95 -1.12 19.84
CA LEU A 436 9.26 -0.55 20.99
C LEU A 436 8.53 -1.60 21.82
N LEU A 437 7.90 -2.60 21.19
CA LEU A 437 7.08 -3.62 21.85
C LEU A 437 7.83 -4.94 21.98
N GLN A 438 8.61 -5.08 23.05
CA GLN A 438 9.37 -6.31 23.35
C GLN A 438 8.74 -7.10 24.51
N SER A 439 8.10 -6.39 25.44
CA SER A 439 7.45 -6.90 26.64
C SER A 439 5.94 -6.54 26.68
N GLN A 440 5.21 -7.07 27.67
CA GLN A 440 3.81 -6.66 27.87
C GLN A 440 3.72 -5.28 28.53
N GLU A 441 4.77 -4.89 29.24
CA GLU A 441 4.95 -3.64 29.96
C GLU A 441 5.07 -2.48 28.97
N ASP A 442 5.81 -2.67 27.86
CA ASP A 442 5.84 -1.74 26.73
C ASP A 442 4.44 -1.50 26.14
N VAL A 443 3.65 -2.57 25.98
CA VAL A 443 2.27 -2.46 25.46
C VAL A 443 1.39 -1.69 26.44
N LYS A 444 1.48 -1.96 27.74
CA LYS A 444 0.74 -1.23 28.79
C LYS A 444 1.10 0.26 28.77
N LEU A 445 2.39 0.60 28.64
CA LEU A 445 2.85 1.98 28.52
C LEU A 445 2.22 2.68 27.30
N LEU A 446 2.32 2.10 26.11
CA LEU A 446 1.74 2.73 24.91
C LEU A 446 0.19 2.75 24.92
N ARG A 447 -0.47 1.83 25.64
CA ARG A 447 -1.92 1.89 25.92
C ARG A 447 -2.28 3.06 26.84
N GLN A 448 -1.55 3.24 27.95
CA GLN A 448 -1.73 4.37 28.88
C GLN A 448 -1.55 5.72 28.18
N ARG A 449 -0.66 5.79 27.18
CA ARG A 449 -0.46 6.99 26.33
C ARG A 449 -1.51 7.18 25.22
N GLY A 450 -2.50 6.28 25.13
CA GLY A 450 -3.55 6.32 24.10
C GLY A 450 -3.06 6.03 22.68
N ILE A 451 -1.82 5.54 22.52
CA ILE A 451 -1.22 5.22 21.22
C ILE A 451 -1.77 3.90 20.69
N LEU A 452 -1.93 2.90 21.56
CA LEU A 452 -2.47 1.58 21.22
C LEU A 452 -3.95 1.48 21.61
N ALA A 453 -4.84 1.76 20.67
CA ALA A 453 -6.28 1.64 20.84
C ALA A 453 -6.78 0.25 20.39
N SER A 454 -6.54 -0.79 21.21
CA SER A 454 -7.04 -2.14 20.94
C SER A 454 -8.12 -2.55 21.94
N SER A 455 -9.22 -3.10 21.44
CA SER A 455 -10.35 -3.58 22.26
C SER A 455 -10.43 -5.10 22.40
N SER A 456 -9.75 -5.89 21.54
CA SER A 456 -9.86 -7.37 21.51
C SER A 456 -8.54 -8.13 21.72
N ILE A 457 -7.38 -7.50 21.50
CA ILE A 457 -6.09 -8.21 21.47
C ILE A 457 -5.34 -8.08 22.80
N THR A 458 -4.84 -9.19 23.34
CA THR A 458 -4.02 -9.22 24.56
C THR A 458 -2.61 -8.69 24.30
N ASP A 459 -1.95 -8.14 25.33
CA ASP A 459 -0.61 -7.55 25.21
C ASP A 459 0.40 -8.53 24.59
N ARG A 460 0.43 -9.78 25.09
CA ARG A 460 1.25 -10.88 24.53
C ARG A 460 0.97 -11.16 23.05
N LYS A 461 -0.30 -11.16 22.61
CA LYS A 461 -0.65 -11.36 21.19
C LYS A 461 -0.13 -10.20 20.34
N LEU A 462 -0.15 -8.96 20.85
CA LEU A 462 0.32 -7.79 20.12
C LEU A 462 1.84 -7.77 19.93
N VAL A 463 2.61 -8.10 20.98
CA VAL A 463 4.08 -8.29 20.89
C VAL A 463 4.41 -9.36 19.84
N ASN A 464 3.74 -10.51 19.91
CA ASN A 464 3.94 -11.59 18.95
C ASN A 464 3.53 -11.22 17.52
N MET A 465 2.49 -10.41 17.33
CA MET A 465 2.08 -9.89 16.02
C MET A 465 3.21 -9.08 15.39
N PHE A 466 3.74 -8.07 16.11
CA PHE A 466 4.83 -7.25 15.57
C PHE A 466 6.13 -8.02 15.39
N LYS A 467 6.44 -9.00 16.26
CA LYS A 467 7.57 -9.93 16.08
C LYS A 467 7.46 -10.79 14.81
N ARG A 468 6.26 -11.25 14.47
CA ARG A 468 6.02 -11.96 13.19
C ARG A 468 6.16 -11.01 12.00
N LEU A 469 5.52 -9.84 12.05
CA LEU A 469 5.53 -8.86 10.97
C LEU A 469 6.93 -8.30 10.66
N SER A 470 7.75 -8.02 11.68
CA SER A 470 9.14 -7.58 11.48
C SER A 470 10.01 -8.68 10.87
N GLY A 471 9.78 -9.95 11.25
CA GLY A 471 10.54 -11.10 10.74
C GLY A 471 10.43 -11.28 9.22
N LEU A 472 9.29 -10.88 8.64
CA LEU A 472 9.10 -10.85 7.17
C LEU A 472 10.10 -9.93 6.45
N THR A 473 10.65 -8.95 7.17
CA THR A 473 11.43 -7.85 6.58
C THR A 473 12.94 -8.02 6.71
N GLU A 474 13.42 -9.05 7.41
CA GLU A 474 14.84 -9.21 7.79
C GLU A 474 15.82 -9.27 6.60
N SER A 475 15.38 -9.79 5.46
CA SER A 475 16.18 -9.89 4.24
C SER A 475 16.11 -8.66 3.32
N TYR A 476 15.36 -7.61 3.69
CA TYR A 476 15.07 -6.46 2.83
C TYR A 476 15.70 -5.16 3.33
N GLN A 477 16.15 -4.33 2.38
CA GLN A 477 16.73 -3.02 2.70
C GLN A 477 15.67 -2.04 3.21
N MET A 478 15.87 -1.56 4.43
CA MET A 478 15.03 -0.55 5.07
C MET A 478 15.20 0.85 4.44
N PRO A 479 14.16 1.71 4.46
CA PRO A 479 14.26 3.08 3.96
C PRO A 479 15.18 3.93 4.85
N SER A 480 15.84 4.93 4.26
CA SER A 480 16.79 5.83 4.96
C SER A 480 16.16 6.58 6.14
N ASP A 481 14.89 6.93 6.03
CA ASP A 481 14.13 7.63 7.07
C ASP A 481 14.05 6.82 8.37
N LEU A 482 13.92 5.49 8.26
CA LEU A 482 13.93 4.61 9.42
C LEU A 482 15.28 4.68 10.12
N CYS A 483 16.38 4.51 9.37
CA CYS A 483 17.73 4.59 9.91
C CYS A 483 17.99 5.95 10.58
N HIS A 484 17.49 7.04 10.00
CA HIS A 484 17.61 8.38 10.57
C HIS A 484 16.82 8.56 11.88
N ILE A 485 15.59 8.02 11.96
CA ILE A 485 14.80 8.02 13.20
C ILE A 485 15.50 7.19 14.27
N CYS A 486 15.86 5.94 13.98
CA CYS A 486 16.56 5.05 14.92
C CYS A 486 17.86 5.67 15.43
N HIS A 487 18.69 6.25 14.55
CA HIS A 487 19.92 6.94 14.95
C HIS A 487 19.66 8.14 15.86
N ARG A 488 18.62 8.94 15.59
CA ARG A 488 18.27 10.11 16.45
C ARG A 488 17.75 9.70 17.81
N VAL A 489 16.98 8.61 17.89
CA VAL A 489 16.51 8.00 19.14
C VAL A 489 17.69 7.43 19.93
N GLN A 490 18.55 6.60 19.30
CA GLN A 490 19.73 6.04 19.96
C GLN A 490 20.72 7.12 20.44
N SER A 491 20.99 8.13 19.60
CA SER A 491 21.85 9.27 19.96
C SER A 491 21.31 10.08 21.14
N HIS A 492 19.99 10.07 21.36
CA HIS A 492 19.37 10.68 22.52
C HIS A 492 19.47 9.76 23.75
N HIS A 493 19.11 8.48 23.60
CA HIS A 493 19.19 7.48 24.66
C HIS A 493 20.61 7.32 25.24
N ASN A 494 21.64 7.35 24.38
CA ASN A 494 23.06 7.26 24.77
C ASN A 494 23.64 8.59 25.27
N HIS A 495 22.88 9.69 25.30
CA HIS A 495 23.41 10.99 25.73
C HIS A 495 23.34 11.11 27.26
N GLY A 496 24.48 11.31 27.92
CA GLY A 496 24.59 11.29 29.39
C GLY A 496 23.60 12.23 30.11
N MET A 497 23.33 13.42 29.56
CA MET A 497 22.32 14.33 30.12
C MET A 497 20.89 13.75 30.09
N SER A 498 20.58 12.95 29.06
CA SER A 498 19.28 12.29 28.90
C SER A 498 19.09 11.17 29.90
N GLN A 499 20.12 10.33 30.08
CA GLN A 499 20.14 9.26 31.07
C GLN A 499 20.09 9.82 32.49
N PHE A 500 20.89 10.86 32.78
CA PHE A 500 20.87 11.54 34.07
C PHE A 500 19.49 12.11 34.40
N CYS A 501 18.89 12.88 33.49
CA CYS A 501 17.57 13.43 33.75
C CYS A 501 16.45 12.39 33.75
N GLY A 502 16.55 11.31 32.96
CA GLY A 502 15.57 10.22 33.03
C GLY A 502 15.62 9.50 34.38
N SER A 503 16.82 9.20 34.88
CA SER A 503 17.05 8.67 36.23
C SER A 503 16.51 9.60 37.33
N VAL A 504 16.79 10.91 37.24
CA VAL A 504 16.23 11.91 38.17
C VAL A 504 14.71 11.99 38.08
N ILE A 505 14.14 12.01 36.88
CA ILE A 505 12.67 12.07 36.68
C ILE A 505 12.00 10.84 37.30
N LEU A 506 12.49 9.63 36.99
CA LEU A 506 11.93 8.38 37.51
C LEU A 506 12.15 8.19 39.02
N LYS A 507 13.21 8.75 39.61
CA LYS A 507 13.47 8.59 41.05
C LYS A 507 12.69 9.57 41.93
N PHE A 508 12.53 10.83 41.49
CA PHE A 508 11.99 11.89 42.36
C PHE A 508 10.53 12.28 42.08
N PHE A 509 10.04 12.13 40.84
CA PHE A 509 8.72 12.63 40.43
C PHE A 509 7.53 11.65 40.50
N PRO A 510 7.67 10.31 40.60
CA PRO A 510 6.50 9.44 40.79
C PRO A 510 5.90 9.51 42.20
N ASN A 511 6.69 9.90 43.20
CA ASN A 511 6.24 9.97 44.59
C ASN A 511 6.00 11.44 44.98
N PRO A 512 4.75 11.86 45.27
CA PRO A 512 4.42 13.26 45.58
C PRO A 512 5.10 13.77 46.86
N LEU A 513 5.38 12.90 47.84
CA LEU A 513 6.10 13.28 49.07
C LEU A 513 7.58 13.57 48.78
N VAL A 514 8.19 12.78 47.88
CA VAL A 514 9.58 13.00 47.44
C VAL A 514 9.68 14.24 46.54
N THR A 515 8.68 14.48 45.70
CA THR A 515 8.60 15.72 44.92
C THR A 515 8.52 16.94 45.85
N LEU A 516 7.63 16.89 46.86
CA LEU A 516 7.49 17.96 47.85
C LEU A 516 8.77 18.20 48.66
N SER A 517 9.45 17.14 49.11
CA SER A 517 10.70 17.28 49.87
C SER A 517 11.84 17.86 49.03
N VAL A 518 11.93 17.51 47.75
CA VAL A 518 12.88 18.15 46.81
C VAL A 518 12.57 19.63 46.61
N PHE A 519 11.30 20.00 46.46
CA PHE A 519 10.90 21.42 46.37
C PHE A 519 11.26 22.21 47.64
N ILE A 520 10.98 21.66 48.83
CA ILE A 520 11.34 22.28 50.12
C ILE A 520 12.86 22.42 50.23
N ALA A 521 13.63 21.38 49.88
CA ALA A 521 15.09 21.42 49.92
C ALA A 521 15.67 22.51 49.01
N ILE A 522 15.15 22.65 47.78
CA ILE A 522 15.55 23.73 46.86
C ILE A 522 15.21 25.11 47.43
N LEU A 523 14.01 25.26 48.00
CA LEU A 523 13.51 26.52 48.55
C LEU A 523 14.30 26.98 49.79
N LEU A 524 14.88 26.05 50.56
CA LEU A 524 15.81 26.34 51.66
C LEU A 524 17.26 26.53 51.20
N PHE A 525 17.70 25.81 50.16
CA PHE A 525 19.07 25.84 49.67
C PHE A 525 19.41 27.09 48.84
N VAL A 526 18.49 27.58 48.00
CA VAL A 526 18.76 28.75 47.15
C VAL A 526 19.01 30.03 47.97
N PRO A 527 18.21 30.36 49.00
CA PRO A 527 18.48 31.53 49.85
C PRO A 527 19.80 31.41 50.62
N THR A 528 20.13 30.24 51.16
CA THR A 528 21.36 30.01 51.92
C THR A 528 22.60 30.06 51.03
N LEU A 529 22.52 29.59 49.77
CA LEU A 529 23.57 29.76 48.77
C LEU A 529 23.77 31.23 48.39
N LEU A 530 22.68 31.97 48.12
CA LEU A 530 22.73 33.40 47.80
C LEU A 530 23.31 34.23 48.96
N GLN A 531 22.91 33.93 50.20
CA GLN A 531 23.44 34.58 51.39
C GLN A 531 24.93 34.29 51.59
N THR A 532 25.37 33.05 51.34
CA THR A 532 26.79 32.68 51.35
C THR A 532 27.57 33.48 50.30
N ILE A 533 27.11 33.51 49.04
CA ILE A 533 27.75 34.26 47.95
C ILE A 533 27.83 35.76 48.28
N TYR A 534 26.75 36.36 48.79
CA TYR A 534 26.72 37.76 49.18
C TYR A 534 27.73 38.06 50.31
N ASN A 535 27.82 37.19 51.31
CA ASN A 535 28.79 37.31 52.41
C ASN A 535 30.24 37.18 51.90
N THR A 536 30.53 36.24 50.99
CA THR A 536 31.87 36.08 50.41
C THR A 536 32.25 37.27 49.52
N LEU A 537 31.33 37.78 48.69
CA LEU A 537 31.56 39.00 47.91
C LEU A 537 31.82 40.20 48.82
N LYS A 538 31.04 40.36 49.90
CA LYS A 538 31.23 41.42 50.90
C LYS A 538 32.57 41.29 51.66
N TYR A 539 33.12 40.09 51.78
CA TYR A 539 34.44 39.86 52.37
C TYR A 539 35.59 40.25 51.41
N TYR A 540 35.43 40.02 50.10
CA TYR A 540 36.43 40.37 49.08
C TYR A 540 36.39 41.84 48.62
N HIS A 541 35.30 42.55 48.89
CA HIS A 541 35.13 43.96 48.51
C HIS A 541 35.46 44.94 49.66
N ARG A 542 36.21 44.48 50.67
CA ARG A 542 36.55 45.20 51.90
C ARG A 542 38.04 45.11 52.19
#